data_AF-A0A7K2MWS5-F1
#
_entry.id   AF-A0A7K2MWS5-F1
#
_cell.length_a   1.000
_cell.length_b   1.000
_cell.length_c   1.000
_cell.angle_alpha   90.00
_cell.angle_beta   90.00
_cell.angle_gamma   90.00
#
_symmetry.space_group_name_H-M   'P 1'
#
loop_
_entity.id
_entity.type
_entity.pdbx_description
1 polymer ?
#
loop_
_entity_poly.entity_id
_entity_poly.type
_entity_poly.pdbx_seq_one_letter_code
_entity_poly.pdbx_strand_id
1 'polypeptide(L)'
;WSDSCFCMTYGDGSGNTNPLTSLDVAGHEMSHGVTSNTAGLEYSGESGGLNEATSDIFGTGVEYFANSSTDKGDYLIGEAIDINGDGTPLRYMDKPSKDGAS
;
A
#
# COMPACT_ATOMS: atom_id res chain seq x y z
N TRP A 1 9.61 -1.53 0.61
CA TRP A 1 10.55 -1.13 1.68
C TRP A 1 11.66 -2.16 1.75
N SER A 2 12.88 -1.75 2.10
CA SER A 2 13.98 -2.69 2.29
C SER A 2 14.78 -2.34 3.54
N ASP A 3 14.83 -3.27 4.49
CA ASP A 3 15.62 -3.13 5.72
C ASP A 3 17.12 -3.06 5.44
N SER A 4 17.59 -3.65 4.33
CA SER A 4 19.01 -3.67 3.98
C SER A 4 19.56 -2.31 3.55
N CYS A 5 18.76 -1.49 2.88
CA CYS A 5 19.14 -0.15 2.44
C CYS A 5 18.47 0.96 3.25
N PHE A 6 17.52 0.62 4.13
CA PHE A 6 16.64 1.56 4.83
C PHE A 6 15.93 2.52 3.87
N CYS A 7 15.41 1.96 2.78
CA CYS A 7 14.90 2.74 1.65
C CYS A 7 13.58 2.19 1.10
N MET A 8 12.81 3.10 0.50
CA MET A 8 11.65 2.78 -0.34
C MET A 8 12.07 2.89 -1.80
N THR A 9 11.58 1.99 -2.63
CA THR A 9 11.86 1.97 -4.07
C THR A 9 10.55 1.91 -4.82
N TYR A 10 10.38 2.80 -5.79
CA TYR A 10 9.19 2.85 -6.63
C TYR A 10 9.60 2.58 -8.07
N GLY A 11 8.89 1.67 -8.72
CA GLY A 11 9.03 1.47 -10.15
C GLY A 11 8.29 2.55 -10.92
N ASP A 12 8.84 2.98 -12.05
CA ASP A 12 8.19 3.94 -12.96
C ASP A 12 7.01 3.33 -13.75
N GLY A 13 6.68 2.06 -13.50
CA GLY A 13 5.76 1.27 -14.30
C GLY A 13 6.43 0.71 -15.57
N SER A 14 5.75 -0.23 -16.22
CA SER A 14 6.11 -0.72 -17.56
C SER A 14 4.85 -1.02 -18.37
N GLY A 15 4.86 -0.70 -19.68
CA GLY A 15 3.77 -1.05 -20.59
C GLY A 15 2.41 -0.41 -20.27
N ASN A 16 2.36 0.92 -20.13
CA ASN A 16 1.17 1.72 -19.76
C ASN A 16 0.68 1.59 -18.30
N THR A 17 1.46 1.01 -17.39
CA THR A 17 1.19 1.14 -15.95
C THR A 17 1.75 2.47 -15.42
N ASN A 18 1.05 3.07 -14.46
CA ASN A 18 1.49 4.31 -13.85
C ASN A 18 2.73 4.07 -12.96
N PRO A 19 3.53 5.12 -12.67
CA PRO A 19 4.51 5.05 -11.60
C PRO A 19 3.83 4.61 -10.30
N LEU A 20 4.52 3.76 -9.51
CA LEU A 20 3.99 3.18 -8.27
C LEU A 20 4.01 4.19 -7.10
N THR A 21 3.73 5.47 -7.37
CA THR A 21 3.84 6.58 -6.43
C THR A 21 2.48 7.24 -6.21
N SER A 22 1.60 6.57 -5.48
CA SER A 22 0.36 7.14 -4.90
C SER A 22 0.53 7.41 -3.41
N LEU A 23 -0.42 8.15 -2.79
CA LEU A 23 -0.33 8.50 -1.37
C LEU A 23 -0.39 7.27 -0.47
N ASP A 24 -1.32 6.36 -0.72
CA ASP A 24 -1.47 5.11 0.02
C ASP A 24 -0.28 4.16 -0.17
N VAL A 25 0.23 4.00 -1.40
CA VAL A 25 1.41 3.15 -1.69
C VAL A 25 2.65 3.72 -1.01
N ALA A 26 2.87 5.04 -1.08
CA ALA A 26 4.00 5.64 -0.39
C ALA A 26 3.86 5.55 1.14
N GLY A 27 2.64 5.72 1.66
CA GLY A 27 2.33 5.55 3.07
C GLY A 27 2.52 4.10 3.54
N HIS A 28 2.10 3.13 2.73
CA HIS A 28 2.28 1.70 2.95
C HIS A 28 3.76 1.34 3.05
N GLU A 29 4.56 1.78 2.07
CA GLU A 29 5.99 1.48 2.03
C GLU A 29 6.77 2.15 3.19
N MET A 30 6.38 3.36 3.60
CA MET A 30 6.95 3.99 4.78
C MET A 30 6.56 3.25 6.06
N SER A 31 5.35 2.71 6.13
CA SER A 31 4.81 2.00 7.29
C SER A 31 5.50 0.67 7.53
N HIS A 32 5.98 -0.02 6.50
CA HIS A 32 6.89 -1.15 6.69
C HIS A 32 8.15 -0.74 7.47
N GLY A 33 8.71 0.44 7.19
CA GLY A 33 9.84 0.96 7.95
C GLY A 33 9.49 1.26 9.40
N VAL A 34 8.29 1.80 9.68
CA VAL A 34 7.80 1.98 11.05
C VAL A 34 7.67 0.63 11.75
N THR A 35 7.04 -0.36 11.12
CA THR A 35 6.85 -1.71 11.65
C THR A 35 8.20 -2.37 11.95
N SER A 36 9.16 -2.29 11.03
CA SER A 36 10.52 -2.82 11.19
C SER A 36 11.23 -2.24 12.43
N ASN A 37 11.06 -0.94 12.69
CA ASN A 37 11.68 -0.26 13.84
C ASN A 37 10.85 -0.32 15.13
N THR A 38 9.68 -0.96 15.13
CA THR A 38 8.78 -1.00 16.29
C THR A 38 8.40 -2.42 16.66
N ALA A 39 7.27 -2.92 16.15
CA ALA A 39 6.75 -4.24 16.45
C ALA A 39 7.59 -5.37 15.86
N GLY A 40 8.37 -5.11 14.80
CA GLY A 40 9.26 -6.08 14.17
C GLY A 40 8.51 -7.29 13.62
N LEU A 41 7.31 -7.10 13.05
CA LEU A 41 6.48 -8.19 12.54
C LEU A 41 7.21 -8.91 11.38
N GLU A 42 7.60 -10.16 11.61
CA GLU A 42 8.27 -10.98 10.60
C GLU A 42 7.37 -11.13 9.37
N TYR A 43 7.96 -10.97 8.19
CA TYR A 43 7.26 -10.98 6.90
C TYR A 43 6.94 -12.42 6.43
N SER A 44 6.22 -13.17 7.26
CA SER A 44 5.88 -14.58 7.05
C SER A 44 4.61 -14.95 7.81
N GLY A 45 3.79 -15.84 7.25
CA GLY A 45 2.56 -16.33 7.88
C GLY A 45 1.63 -15.20 8.36
N GLU A 46 1.06 -15.36 9.56
CA GLU A 46 0.13 -14.39 10.14
C GLU A 46 0.80 -13.06 10.50
N SER A 47 2.06 -13.07 10.94
CA SER A 47 2.79 -11.82 11.22
C SER A 47 3.06 -11.04 9.94
N GLY A 48 3.29 -11.72 8.81
CA GLY A 48 3.41 -11.08 7.50
C GLY A 48 2.09 -10.46 7.07
N GLY A 49 0.96 -11.16 7.25
CA GLY A 49 -0.37 -10.61 7.00
C GLY A 49 -0.69 -9.38 7.86
N LEU A 50 -0.32 -9.39 9.15
CA LEU A 50 -0.47 -8.23 10.02
C LEU A 50 0.46 -7.07 9.62
N ASN A 51 1.67 -7.37 9.12
CA ASN A 51 2.60 -6.37 8.60
C ASN A 51 2.00 -5.63 7.39
N GLU A 52 1.53 -6.38 6.39
CA GLU A 52 0.82 -5.86 5.21
C GLU A 52 -0.42 -5.06 5.59
N ALA A 53 -1.30 -5.63 6.43
CA ALA A 53 -2.54 -4.98 6.82
C ALA A 53 -2.28 -3.67 7.59
N THR A 54 -1.25 -3.63 8.44
CA THR A 54 -0.87 -2.40 9.15
C THR A 54 -0.40 -1.32 8.17
N SER A 55 0.39 -1.71 7.15
CA SER A 55 0.83 -0.79 6.10
C SER A 55 -0.33 -0.25 5.27
N ASP A 56 -1.32 -1.09 4.91
CA ASP A 56 -2.55 -0.63 4.23
C ASP A 56 -3.36 0.34 5.11
N ILE A 57 -3.58 0.03 6.39
CA ILE A 57 -4.30 0.91 7.32
C ILE A 57 -3.63 2.29 7.43
N PHE A 58 -2.30 2.33 7.53
CA PHE A 58 -1.57 3.58 7.65
C PHE A 58 -1.49 4.32 6.32
N GLY A 59 -1.37 3.62 5.18
CA GLY A 59 -1.49 4.19 3.84
C GLY A 59 -2.81 4.92 3.65
N THR A 60 -3.94 4.26 3.93
CA THR A 60 -5.26 4.88 3.97
C THR A 60 -5.29 6.08 4.93
N GLY A 61 -4.72 5.96 6.13
CA GLY A 61 -4.61 7.06 7.08
C GLY A 61 -3.88 8.29 6.52
N VAL A 62 -2.86 8.09 5.67
CA VAL A 62 -2.14 9.15 4.97
C VAL A 62 -3.04 9.86 3.97
N GLU A 63 -3.87 9.15 3.21
CA GLU A 63 -4.79 9.78 2.26
C GLU A 63 -5.86 10.63 2.96
N TYR A 64 -6.47 10.10 4.04
CA TYR A 64 -7.41 10.86 4.85
C TYR A 64 -6.78 12.09 5.49
N PHE A 65 -5.52 11.97 5.93
CA PHE A 65 -4.77 13.10 6.48
C PHE A 65 -4.45 14.16 5.41
N ALA A 66 -3.98 13.72 4.23
CA ALA A 66 -3.66 14.60 3.12
C ALA A 66 -4.91 15.32 2.60
N ASN A 67 -6.08 14.66 2.66
CA ASN A 67 -7.37 15.19 2.22
C ASN A 67 -7.27 15.82 0.82
N SER A 68 -6.59 15.13 -0.09
CA SER A 68 -6.37 15.61 -1.45
C SER A 68 -7.69 15.58 -2.23
N SER A 69 -7.90 16.59 -3.08
CA SER A 69 -9.07 16.64 -3.95
C SER A 69 -8.99 15.67 -5.14
N THR A 70 -7.77 15.26 -5.51
CA THR A 70 -7.50 14.38 -6.66
C THR A 70 -7.32 12.93 -6.26
N ASP A 71 -7.05 12.69 -4.98
CA ASP A 71 -6.82 11.38 -4.40
C ASP A 71 -7.46 11.40 -3.01
N LYS A 72 -8.72 11.00 -2.94
CA LYS A 72 -9.53 11.17 -1.73
C LYS A 72 -9.34 9.95 -0.88
N GLY A 73 -9.08 10.14 0.41
CA GLY A 73 -9.03 9.04 1.36
C GLY A 73 -10.23 8.13 1.23
N ASP A 74 -9.95 6.86 0.95
CA ASP A 74 -10.94 5.81 0.82
C ASP A 74 -10.42 4.51 1.46
N TYR A 75 -10.91 3.35 1.02
CA TYR A 75 -10.57 2.04 1.58
C TYR A 75 -10.19 1.04 0.47
N LEU A 76 -9.79 1.59 -0.67
CA LEU A 76 -9.25 0.92 -1.82
C LEU A 76 -7.73 1.11 -1.73
N ILE A 77 -6.96 0.10 -2.13
CA ILE A 77 -5.50 0.16 -2.05
C ILE A 77 -4.96 0.05 -3.47
N GLY A 78 -4.14 1.02 -3.86
CA GLY A 78 -3.45 1.08 -5.14
C GLY A 78 -4.37 1.35 -6.34
N GLU A 79 -5.55 1.95 -6.14
CA GLU A 79 -6.45 2.39 -7.21
C GLU A 79 -5.81 3.48 -8.09
N ALA A 80 -5.08 4.42 -7.50
CA ALA A 80 -4.43 5.49 -8.26
C ALA A 80 -3.28 5.01 -9.16
N ILE A 81 -2.61 3.91 -8.80
CA ILE A 81 -1.52 3.34 -9.62
C ILE A 81 -2.03 2.46 -10.77
N ASP A 82 -3.31 2.05 -10.73
CA ASP A 82 -3.99 1.23 -11.76
C ASP A 82 -3.14 0.07 -12.29
N ILE A 83 -2.58 -0.72 -11.38
CA ILE A 83 -1.67 -1.81 -11.74
C ILE A 83 -2.36 -2.91 -12.56
N ASN A 84 -3.67 -3.07 -12.40
CA ASN A 84 -4.50 -4.00 -13.16
C ASN A 84 -4.84 -3.47 -14.56
N GLY A 85 -4.76 -2.14 -14.78
CA GLY A 85 -5.08 -1.49 -16.05
C GLY A 85 -6.57 -1.48 -16.41
N ASP A 86 -7.43 -1.74 -15.42
CA ASP A 86 -8.89 -1.81 -15.57
C ASP A 86 -9.64 -0.86 -14.62
N GLY A 87 -8.89 -0.01 -13.89
CA GLY A 87 -9.43 0.94 -12.92
C GLY A 87 -9.89 0.31 -11.60
N THR A 88 -9.64 -0.98 -11.39
CA THR A 88 -9.87 -1.63 -10.08
C THR A 88 -8.66 -1.45 -9.17
N PRO A 89 -8.87 -1.31 -7.84
CA PRO A 89 -7.76 -1.31 -6.90
C PRO A 89 -7.05 -2.66 -6.86
N LEU A 90 -5.83 -2.66 -6.31
CA LEU A 90 -5.09 -3.86 -5.99
C LEU A 90 -5.74 -4.66 -4.85
N ARG A 91 -6.25 -3.97 -3.81
CA ARG A 91 -6.94 -4.60 -2.66
C ARG A 91 -8.14 -3.77 -2.19
N TYR A 92 -9.06 -4.43 -1.48
CA TYR A 92 -10.27 -3.83 -0.92
C TYR A 92 -10.29 -4.02 0.60
N MET A 93 -10.20 -2.95 1.40
CA MET A 93 -10.27 -3.11 2.86
C MET A 93 -11.70 -3.35 3.35
N ASP A 94 -12.72 -2.93 2.59
CA ASP A 94 -14.14 -3.10 2.96
C ASP A 94 -14.60 -4.57 2.84
N LYS A 95 -14.04 -5.28 1.86
CA LYS A 95 -14.25 -6.72 1.64
C LYS A 95 -13.05 -7.30 0.89
N PRO A 96 -12.01 -7.77 1.61
CA PRO A 96 -10.76 -8.25 1.00
C PRO A 96 -10.98 -9.30 -0.09
N SER A 97 -11.91 -10.23 0.14
CA SER A 97 -12.24 -11.30 -0.81
C SER A 97 -12.75 -10.84 -2.19
N LYS A 98 -12.92 -9.54 -2.44
CA LYS A 98 -13.26 -8.99 -3.76
C LYS A 98 -12.10 -9.10 -4.75
N ASP A 99 -10.85 -9.15 -4.27
CA ASP A 99 -9.67 -9.34 -5.14
C ASP A 99 -9.47 -10.80 -5.60
N GLY A 100 -10.22 -11.74 -4.99
CA GLY A 100 -10.21 -13.17 -5.33
C GLY A 100 -9.08 -13.99 -4.71
N ALA A 101 -8.21 -13.39 -3.89
CA ALA A 101 -7.05 -14.05 -3.27
C ALA A 101 -6.90 -13.80 -1.76
N SER A 102 -7.40 -12.67 -1.25
CA SER A 102 -7.38 -12.30 0.18
C SER A 102 -8.47 -12.98 1.00
#